data_AF-A0A0C9W2F8-F1
#
_entry.id   AF-A0A0C9W2F8-F1
#
_cell.length_a   1.000
_cell.length_b   1.000
_cell.length_c   1.000
_cell.angle_alpha   90.00
_cell.angle_beta   90.00
_cell.angle_gamma   90.00
#
_symmetry.space_group_name_H-M   'P 1'
#
loop_
_entity.id
_entity.type
_entity.pdbx_description
1 polymer ?
#
loop_
_entity_poly.entity_id
_entity_poly.type
_entity_poly.pdbx_seq_one_letter_code
_entity_poly.pdbx_strand_id
1 'polypeptide(L)'
;MNKFFDKAAGNAEAFIRAKTVAENPIAAAKGFEYLINGFTNILLGCKRPDKLGIFGKVDSYYGVVEAQGRGSLHCHFFVWLEDGLSPNEVKEKAMQDPVWQQSLFDWLDDIISQSFPDSTTPYCNPPGELKKLPVLARPLDPLGNDFHNKYSQDLRDVLECTGQVHEHSSTCFKHLPSMMQSLRDDDLDCRFSLPREEIPETYLDEDGHIHLRCYNGYINGYNDICVSCLRCNMDIKYVGSGTAAMAMVEYVTNYIAKMSLDSTTVFAALCAAIKSVASKPPINPITDSIDTGEQSKLVLLKCCNGLIGKRELAGPQVGSALCSIPNRFTNHQFDRLYWSGILRF
;
A
#
# COMPACT_ATOMS: atom_id res chain seq x y z
N MET A 1 -22.17 -5.69 -22.24
CA MET A 1 -21.07 -5.47 -21.28
C MET A 1 -20.63 -4.00 -21.19
N ASN A 2 -20.65 -3.21 -22.29
CA ASN A 2 -20.23 -1.78 -22.27
C ASN A 2 -21.13 -0.82 -21.46
N LYS A 3 -22.47 -0.99 -21.49
CA LYS A 3 -23.40 -0.07 -20.79
C LYS A 3 -23.21 0.03 -19.26
N PHE A 4 -22.58 -0.97 -18.63
CA PHE A 4 -22.36 -0.98 -17.18
C PHE A 4 -21.34 0.08 -16.74
N PHE A 5 -20.31 0.34 -17.56
CA PHE A 5 -19.28 1.35 -17.29
C PHE A 5 -19.68 2.75 -17.76
N ASP A 6 -20.66 2.84 -18.66
CA ASP A 6 -21.09 4.11 -19.24
C ASP A 6 -22.21 4.81 -18.44
N LYS A 7 -22.98 4.06 -17.64
CA LYS A 7 -24.13 4.55 -16.86
C LYS A 7 -24.22 3.87 -15.49
N ALA A 8 -23.53 4.39 -14.48
CA ALA A 8 -23.63 3.92 -13.10
C ALA A 8 -24.23 4.99 -12.18
N ALA A 9 -25.03 4.57 -11.18
CA ALA A 9 -25.73 5.44 -10.24
C ALA A 9 -24.98 5.54 -8.90
N GLY A 10 -24.44 6.71 -8.57
CA GLY A 10 -23.34 6.88 -7.62
C GLY A 10 -23.53 6.53 -6.13
N ASN A 11 -24.75 6.26 -5.62
CA ASN A 11 -24.95 5.84 -4.21
C ASN A 11 -25.36 4.37 -4.05
N ALA A 12 -26.14 3.82 -4.98
CA ALA A 12 -26.41 2.38 -5.03
C ALA A 12 -25.12 1.61 -5.35
N GLU A 13 -24.21 2.22 -6.10
CA GLU A 13 -22.98 1.61 -6.59
C GLU A 13 -21.98 1.23 -5.50
N ALA A 14 -21.75 2.05 -4.47
CA ALA A 14 -20.81 1.71 -3.41
C ALA A 14 -21.24 0.44 -2.65
N PHE A 15 -22.53 0.36 -2.30
CA PHE A 15 -23.10 -0.82 -1.66
C PHE A 15 -23.13 -2.02 -2.60
N ILE A 16 -23.60 -1.86 -3.85
CA ILE A 16 -23.62 -2.92 -4.85
C ILE A 16 -22.21 -3.47 -5.10
N ARG A 17 -21.19 -2.63 -5.15
CA ARG A 17 -19.79 -3.05 -5.31
C ARG A 17 -19.28 -3.81 -4.10
N ALA A 18 -19.49 -3.29 -2.88
CA ALA A 18 -19.12 -3.99 -1.65
C ALA A 18 -19.80 -5.36 -1.58
N LYS A 19 -21.10 -5.41 -1.92
CA LYS A 19 -21.87 -6.65 -2.06
C LYS A 19 -21.30 -7.58 -3.14
N THR A 20 -20.96 -7.07 -4.33
CA THR A 20 -20.41 -7.87 -5.43
C THR A 20 -19.05 -8.49 -5.05
N VAL A 21 -18.18 -7.72 -4.40
CA VAL A 21 -16.88 -8.20 -3.89
C VAL A 21 -17.10 -9.25 -2.79
N ALA A 22 -18.08 -9.03 -1.90
CA ALA A 22 -18.42 -9.98 -0.84
C ALA A 22 -19.05 -11.27 -1.37
N GLU A 23 -19.88 -11.19 -2.42
CA GLU A 23 -20.51 -12.34 -3.08
C GLU A 23 -19.53 -13.14 -3.94
N ASN A 24 -18.48 -12.49 -4.48
CA ASN A 24 -17.47 -13.15 -5.29
C ASN A 24 -16.03 -12.69 -4.95
N PRO A 25 -15.50 -13.12 -3.78
CA PRO A 25 -14.15 -12.76 -3.36
C PRO A 25 -13.05 -13.31 -4.28
N ILE A 26 -13.32 -14.40 -5.00
CA ILE A 26 -12.39 -14.97 -5.99
C ILE A 26 -12.23 -14.03 -7.18
N ALA A 27 -13.32 -13.47 -7.71
CA ALA A 27 -13.24 -12.50 -8.80
C ALA A 27 -12.49 -11.23 -8.36
N ALA A 28 -12.70 -10.76 -7.13
CA ALA A 28 -11.96 -9.63 -6.59
C ALA A 28 -10.45 -9.92 -6.49
N ALA A 29 -10.06 -11.11 -6.01
CA ALA A 29 -8.67 -11.54 -5.95
C ALA A 29 -8.01 -11.62 -7.34
N LYS A 30 -8.69 -12.20 -8.32
CA LYS A 30 -8.20 -12.27 -9.72
C LYS A 30 -8.10 -10.90 -10.38
N GLY A 31 -9.07 -10.02 -10.12
CA GLY A 31 -9.02 -8.63 -10.58
C GLY A 31 -7.82 -7.88 -10.01
N PHE A 32 -7.55 -8.06 -8.72
CA PHE A 32 -6.36 -7.51 -8.08
C PHE A 32 -5.06 -8.06 -8.70
N GLU A 33 -4.93 -9.37 -8.86
CA GLU A 33 -3.76 -9.98 -9.53
C GLU A 33 -3.56 -9.42 -10.95
N TYR A 34 -4.65 -9.27 -11.72
CA TYR A 34 -4.59 -8.71 -13.06
C TYR A 34 -4.03 -7.27 -13.05
N LEU A 35 -4.49 -6.44 -12.11
CA LEU A 35 -3.99 -5.06 -11.95
C LEU A 35 -2.50 -5.03 -11.57
N ILE A 36 -2.10 -5.86 -10.60
CA ILE A 36 -0.69 -5.92 -10.16
C ILE A 36 0.23 -6.46 -11.27
N ASN A 37 -0.23 -7.45 -12.02
CA ASN A 37 0.49 -7.95 -13.19
C ASN A 37 0.57 -6.88 -14.29
N GLY A 38 -0.48 -6.09 -14.51
CA GLY A 38 -0.43 -4.94 -15.43
C GLY A 38 0.60 -3.90 -14.99
N PHE A 39 0.57 -3.51 -13.71
CA PHE A 39 1.53 -2.58 -13.12
C PHE A 39 2.97 -3.08 -13.28
N THR A 40 3.27 -4.30 -12.85
CA THR A 40 4.64 -4.86 -12.90
C THR A 40 5.13 -5.16 -14.32
N ASN A 41 4.28 -5.75 -15.17
CA ASN A 41 4.72 -6.17 -16.50
C ASN A 41 4.81 -4.99 -17.49
N ILE A 42 3.90 -4.01 -17.38
CA ILE A 42 3.74 -2.91 -18.33
C ILE A 42 4.30 -1.62 -17.75
N LEU A 43 3.78 -1.15 -16.59
CA LEU A 43 4.17 0.16 -16.05
C LEU A 43 5.60 0.15 -15.51
N LEU A 44 6.01 -0.87 -14.76
CA LEU A 44 7.42 -1.07 -14.37
C LEU A 44 8.29 -1.61 -15.53
N GLY A 45 7.67 -1.97 -16.65
CA GLY A 45 8.35 -2.44 -17.85
C GLY A 45 9.02 -3.80 -17.76
N CYS A 46 8.82 -4.58 -16.70
CA CYS A 46 9.55 -5.84 -16.47
C CYS A 46 9.33 -6.91 -17.55
N LYS A 47 8.25 -6.82 -18.35
CA LYS A 47 8.00 -7.71 -19.50
C LYS A 47 7.87 -6.96 -20.83
N ARG A 48 8.21 -5.68 -20.87
CA ARG A 48 8.25 -4.95 -22.14
C ARG A 48 9.50 -5.36 -22.93
N PRO A 49 9.46 -5.35 -24.28
CA PRO A 49 10.62 -5.69 -25.11
C PRO A 49 11.84 -4.78 -24.84
N ASP A 50 11.60 -3.50 -24.56
CA ASP A 50 12.62 -2.48 -24.25
C ASP A 50 13.04 -2.47 -22.77
N LYS A 51 12.32 -3.20 -21.91
CA LYS A 51 12.43 -3.19 -20.44
C LYS A 51 12.30 -1.80 -19.80
N LEU A 52 11.77 -0.82 -20.52
CA LEU A 52 11.69 0.56 -20.05
C LEU A 52 10.31 0.79 -19.41
N GLY A 53 10.28 1.01 -18.10
CA GLY A 53 9.09 1.39 -17.35
C GLY A 53 8.95 2.91 -17.19
N ILE A 54 7.86 3.32 -16.56
CA ILE A 54 7.54 4.72 -16.24
C ILE A 54 8.55 5.36 -15.27
N PHE A 55 9.27 4.55 -14.50
CA PHE A 55 10.32 5.02 -13.58
C PHE A 55 11.73 4.83 -14.17
N GLY A 56 11.84 4.41 -15.42
CA GLY A 56 13.09 3.92 -16.01
C GLY A 56 13.15 2.39 -16.05
N LYS A 57 14.36 1.84 -16.24
CA LYS A 57 14.57 0.40 -16.25
C LYS A 57 14.60 -0.13 -14.83
N VAL A 58 13.74 -1.10 -14.55
CA VAL A 58 13.65 -1.74 -13.23
C VAL A 58 14.54 -2.97 -13.20
N ASP A 59 15.49 -2.98 -12.27
CA ASP A 59 16.29 -4.18 -11.95
C ASP A 59 15.47 -5.14 -11.10
N SER A 60 14.93 -4.65 -9.99
CA SER A 60 14.27 -5.47 -9.00
C SER A 60 13.08 -4.79 -8.34
N TYR A 61 12.10 -5.58 -7.90
CA TYR A 61 10.98 -5.07 -7.11
C TYR A 61 10.49 -6.10 -6.08
N TYR A 62 9.91 -5.57 -5.00
CA TYR A 62 9.24 -6.36 -3.98
C TYR A 62 7.94 -5.70 -3.55
N GLY A 63 6.82 -6.34 -3.86
CA GLY A 63 5.47 -5.95 -3.48
C GLY A 63 4.92 -6.88 -2.40
N VAL A 64 4.49 -6.35 -1.25
CA VAL A 64 3.78 -7.13 -0.23
C VAL A 64 2.28 -6.84 -0.31
N VAL A 65 1.46 -7.90 -0.30
CA VAL A 65 -0.01 -7.77 -0.29
C VAL A 65 -0.50 -7.68 1.14
N GLU A 66 -1.35 -6.69 1.40
CA GLU A 66 -2.06 -6.53 2.66
C GLU A 66 -3.57 -6.46 2.35
N ALA A 67 -4.42 -6.97 3.24
CA ALA A 67 -5.83 -6.62 3.20
C ALA A 67 -6.11 -5.46 4.14
N GLN A 68 -6.71 -4.42 3.60
CA GLN A 68 -7.32 -3.38 4.40
C GLN A 68 -8.45 -3.97 5.24
N GLY A 69 -8.70 -3.39 6.42
CA GLY A 69 -9.87 -3.68 7.26
C GLY A 69 -11.23 -3.34 6.61
N ARG A 70 -11.26 -3.08 5.30
CA ARG A 70 -12.43 -2.85 4.45
C ARG A 70 -12.61 -3.93 3.37
N GLY A 71 -11.82 -5.00 3.42
CA GLY A 71 -11.95 -6.18 2.55
C GLY A 71 -11.26 -6.09 1.19
N SER A 72 -10.71 -4.94 0.81
CA SER A 72 -9.88 -4.75 -0.39
C SER A 72 -8.44 -5.23 -0.16
N LEU A 73 -7.85 -5.82 -1.20
CA LEU A 73 -6.41 -6.07 -1.26
C LEU A 73 -5.70 -4.83 -1.77
N HIS A 74 -4.55 -4.52 -1.19
CA HIS A 74 -3.65 -3.48 -1.67
C HIS A 74 -2.20 -3.98 -1.56
N CYS A 75 -1.29 -3.30 -2.24
CA CYS A 75 0.10 -3.72 -2.31
C CYS A 75 1.04 -2.55 -2.03
N HIS A 76 2.08 -2.81 -1.24
CA HIS A 76 3.17 -1.87 -0.99
C HIS A 76 4.41 -2.35 -1.73
N PHE A 77 4.98 -1.50 -2.59
CA PHE A 77 6.11 -1.84 -3.43
C PHE A 77 7.38 -1.11 -3.02
N PHE A 78 8.49 -1.83 -3.10
CA PHE A 78 9.79 -1.27 -3.41
C PHE A 78 10.15 -1.58 -4.86
N VAL A 79 10.78 -0.61 -5.50
CA VAL A 79 11.29 -0.70 -6.87
C VAL A 79 12.72 -0.17 -6.86
N TRP A 80 13.64 -0.98 -7.38
CA TRP A 80 15.03 -0.63 -7.57
C TRP A 80 15.31 -0.55 -9.07
N LEU A 81 15.96 0.53 -9.47
CA LEU A 81 16.28 0.80 -10.87
C LEU A 81 17.62 0.17 -11.23
N GLU A 82 17.75 -0.24 -12.50
CA GLU A 82 19.02 -0.67 -13.08
C GLU A 82 20.03 0.49 -13.00
N ASP A 83 21.26 0.18 -12.57
CA ASP A 83 22.31 1.17 -12.31
C ASP A 83 21.94 2.26 -11.27
N GLY A 84 20.93 1.99 -10.43
CA GLY A 84 20.53 2.88 -9.34
C GLY A 84 21.65 3.05 -8.32
N LEU A 85 22.07 4.29 -8.09
CA LEU A 85 23.05 4.64 -7.07
C LEU A 85 22.48 4.45 -5.66
N SER A 86 23.34 4.13 -4.70
CA SER A 86 22.94 4.14 -3.30
C SER A 86 22.59 5.57 -2.84
N PRO A 87 21.77 5.74 -1.80
CA PRO A 87 21.41 7.06 -1.28
C PRO A 87 22.61 7.98 -0.98
N ASN A 88 23.71 7.41 -0.47
CA ASN A 88 24.92 8.18 -0.19
C ASN A 88 25.62 8.64 -1.48
N GLU A 89 25.71 7.77 -2.48
CA GLU A 89 26.29 8.11 -3.80
C GLU A 89 25.43 9.14 -4.53
N VAL A 90 24.10 9.03 -4.46
CA VAL A 90 23.17 10.04 -4.98
C VAL A 90 23.45 11.40 -4.35
N LYS A 91 23.53 11.45 -3.01
CA LYS A 91 23.82 12.69 -2.28
C LYS A 91 25.18 13.27 -2.68
N GLU A 92 26.24 12.47 -2.63
CA GLU A 92 27.60 12.91 -2.96
C GLU A 92 27.68 13.45 -4.39
N LYS A 93 27.07 12.75 -5.34
CA LYS A 93 27.06 13.15 -6.75
C LYS A 93 26.21 14.40 -6.99
N ALA A 94 25.04 14.51 -6.35
CA ALA A 94 24.19 15.70 -6.43
C ALA A 94 24.89 16.95 -5.88
N MET A 95 25.70 16.81 -4.82
CA MET A 95 26.43 17.94 -4.25
C MET A 95 27.64 18.37 -5.08
N GLN A 96 28.25 17.45 -5.84
CA GLN A 96 29.48 17.70 -6.60
C GLN A 96 29.22 18.11 -8.06
N ASP A 97 28.12 17.63 -8.65
CA ASP A 97 27.80 17.82 -10.07
C ASP A 97 26.42 18.47 -10.24
N PRO A 98 26.36 19.81 -10.42
CA PRO A 98 25.10 20.53 -10.62
C PRO A 98 24.33 20.10 -11.86
N VAL A 99 25.01 19.63 -12.92
CA VAL A 99 24.34 19.18 -14.16
C VAL A 99 23.64 17.85 -13.92
N TRP A 100 24.31 16.93 -13.22
CA TRP A 100 23.72 15.67 -12.81
C TRP A 100 22.59 15.89 -11.79
N GLN A 101 22.76 16.82 -10.84
CA GLN A 101 21.74 17.20 -9.87
C GLN A 101 20.46 17.67 -10.58
N GLN A 102 20.58 18.59 -11.54
CA GLN A 102 19.41 19.07 -12.28
C GLN A 102 18.73 17.92 -13.04
N SER A 103 19.51 17.02 -13.65
CA SER A 103 18.97 15.84 -14.33
C SER A 103 18.19 14.90 -13.39
N LEU A 104 18.66 14.76 -12.14
CA LEU A 104 17.96 14.00 -11.10
C LEU A 104 16.65 14.69 -10.71
N PHE A 105 16.64 16.01 -10.55
CA PHE A 105 15.44 16.78 -10.22
C PHE A 105 14.41 16.71 -11.34
N ASP A 106 14.83 16.91 -12.59
CA ASP A 106 13.95 16.83 -13.75
C ASP A 106 13.29 15.44 -13.85
N TRP A 107 14.07 14.37 -13.60
CA TRP A 107 13.53 13.02 -13.55
C TRP A 107 12.55 12.82 -12.40
N LEU A 108 12.87 13.28 -11.19
CA LEU A 108 11.99 13.15 -10.03
C LEU A 108 10.67 13.90 -10.21
N ASP A 109 10.72 15.11 -10.77
CA ASP A 109 9.54 15.94 -11.04
C ASP A 109 8.65 15.36 -12.15
N ASP A 110 9.24 14.61 -13.10
CA ASP A 110 8.52 13.87 -14.13
C ASP A 110 7.78 12.65 -13.55
N ILE A 111 8.41 11.92 -12.61
CA ILE A 111 7.84 10.67 -12.10
C ILE A 111 6.99 10.84 -10.84
N ILE A 112 7.16 11.91 -10.07
CA ILE A 112 6.46 12.17 -8.81
C ILE A 112 5.87 13.58 -8.81
N SER A 113 4.55 13.65 -8.68
CA SER A 113 3.80 14.88 -8.50
C SER A 113 3.17 14.95 -7.11
N GLN A 114 3.14 16.16 -6.53
CA GLN A 114 2.47 16.49 -5.26
C GLN A 114 1.50 17.66 -5.40
N SER A 115 1.01 17.89 -6.62
CA SER A 115 0.18 19.04 -6.99
C SER A 115 -0.93 18.59 -7.93
N PHE A 116 -1.98 19.39 -8.08
CA PHE A 116 -2.93 19.17 -9.16
C PHE A 116 -2.30 19.49 -10.52
N PRO A 117 -2.74 18.84 -11.61
CA PRO A 117 -2.36 19.23 -12.96
C PRO A 117 -2.78 20.68 -13.27
N ASP A 118 -1.93 21.40 -13.98
CA ASP A 118 -2.17 22.80 -14.36
C ASP A 118 -3.38 22.94 -15.30
N SER A 119 -3.95 24.14 -15.34
CA SER A 119 -5.08 24.49 -16.24
C SER A 119 -6.33 23.60 -16.06
N THR A 120 -6.56 23.12 -14.85
CA THR A 120 -7.74 22.30 -14.49
C THR A 120 -8.69 23.05 -13.55
N THR A 121 -9.93 22.59 -13.47
CA THR A 121 -10.93 23.10 -12.52
C THR A 121 -11.28 22.04 -11.47
N PRO A 122 -11.68 22.43 -10.25
CA PRO A 122 -12.14 21.48 -9.24
C PRO A 122 -13.25 20.59 -9.76
N TYR A 123 -13.18 19.30 -9.43
CA TYR A 123 -14.21 18.33 -9.75
C TYR A 123 -15.53 18.72 -9.07
N CYS A 124 -16.50 19.13 -9.89
CA CYS A 124 -17.84 19.47 -9.46
C CYS A 124 -18.82 18.43 -9.99
N ASN A 125 -19.62 17.85 -9.10
CA ASN A 125 -20.77 17.06 -9.52
C ASN A 125 -21.90 18.01 -9.97
N PRO A 126 -22.39 17.93 -11.21
CA PRO A 126 -23.53 18.74 -11.64
C PRO A 126 -24.76 18.44 -10.78
N PRO A 127 -25.47 19.46 -10.27
CA PRO A 127 -26.71 19.25 -9.53
C PRO A 127 -27.74 18.49 -10.39
N GLY A 128 -28.24 17.35 -9.89
CA GLY A 128 -29.26 16.54 -10.57
C GLY A 128 -28.74 15.43 -11.47
N GLU A 129 -27.42 15.33 -11.69
CA GLU A 129 -26.81 14.16 -12.35
C GLU A 129 -26.43 13.07 -11.34
N LEU A 130 -26.50 11.80 -11.77
CA LEU A 130 -25.97 10.69 -10.99
C LEU A 130 -24.47 10.90 -10.78
N LYS A 131 -24.00 10.90 -9.53
CA LYS A 131 -22.57 11.01 -9.19
C LYS A 131 -21.77 9.95 -9.95
N LYS A 132 -21.12 10.35 -11.05
CA LYS A 132 -20.26 9.48 -11.85
C LYS A 132 -18.85 9.62 -11.31
N LEU A 133 -18.43 8.67 -10.50
CA LEU A 133 -17.08 8.68 -9.94
C LEU A 133 -16.07 8.38 -11.07
N PRO A 134 -15.13 9.29 -11.38
CA PRO A 134 -14.10 9.10 -12.42
C PRO A 134 -13.32 7.79 -12.24
N VAL A 135 -13.10 7.39 -10.99
CA VAL A 135 -12.40 6.16 -10.60
C VAL A 135 -13.11 4.87 -11.04
N LEU A 136 -14.40 4.96 -11.38
CA LEU A 136 -15.23 3.85 -11.84
C LEU A 136 -15.45 3.88 -13.36
N ALA A 137 -15.04 4.96 -14.01
CA ALA A 137 -15.05 5.06 -15.46
C ALA A 137 -13.80 4.39 -16.06
N ARG A 138 -13.92 3.97 -17.32
CA ARG A 138 -12.73 3.55 -18.08
C ARG A 138 -11.78 4.74 -18.23
N PRO A 139 -10.45 4.54 -18.14
CA PRO A 139 -9.46 5.54 -18.56
C PRO A 139 -9.82 6.17 -19.91
N LEU A 140 -9.44 7.43 -20.10
CA LEU A 140 -9.52 8.06 -21.43
C LEU A 140 -8.78 7.19 -22.46
N ASP A 141 -9.32 7.13 -23.67
CA ASP A 141 -8.67 6.42 -24.77
C ASP A 141 -7.42 7.21 -25.21
N PRO A 142 -6.21 6.68 -25.05
CA PRO A 142 -4.98 7.37 -25.44
C PRO A 142 -4.88 7.61 -26.96
N LEU A 143 -5.66 6.88 -27.78
CA LEU A 143 -5.71 7.07 -29.23
C LEU A 143 -6.84 8.03 -29.66
N GLY A 144 -7.60 8.57 -28.71
CA GLY A 144 -8.67 9.52 -28.99
C GLY A 144 -8.14 10.92 -29.32
N ASN A 145 -8.74 11.57 -30.31
CA ASN A 145 -8.33 12.91 -30.77
C ASN A 145 -8.34 13.99 -29.65
N ASP A 146 -9.20 13.83 -28.64
CA ASP A 146 -9.31 14.78 -27.53
C ASP A 146 -8.47 14.39 -26.30
N PHE A 147 -7.67 13.32 -26.35
CA PHE A 147 -6.96 12.79 -25.19
C PHE A 147 -6.15 13.88 -24.48
N HIS A 148 -5.27 14.55 -25.22
CA HIS A 148 -4.39 15.59 -24.67
C HIS A 148 -5.16 16.77 -24.06
N ASN A 149 -6.33 17.12 -24.61
CA ASN A 149 -7.15 18.21 -24.10
C ASN A 149 -7.93 17.83 -22.82
N LYS A 150 -8.17 16.54 -22.60
CA LYS A 150 -9.00 16.03 -21.49
C LYS A 150 -8.18 15.38 -20.38
N TYR A 151 -6.94 14.98 -20.65
CA TYR A 151 -6.10 14.21 -19.73
C TYR A 151 -5.92 14.89 -18.38
N SER A 152 -5.48 16.16 -18.37
CA SER A 152 -5.23 16.88 -17.11
C SER A 152 -6.48 16.98 -16.24
N GLN A 153 -7.64 17.21 -16.87
CA GLN A 153 -8.92 17.28 -16.13
C GLN A 153 -9.36 15.91 -15.62
N ASP A 154 -9.28 14.84 -16.44
CA ASP A 154 -9.61 13.47 -15.99
C ASP A 154 -8.67 13.03 -14.85
N LEU A 155 -7.39 13.36 -14.94
CA LEU A 155 -6.43 13.09 -13.87
C LEU A 155 -6.83 13.81 -12.58
N ARG A 156 -7.10 15.13 -12.63
CA ARG A 156 -7.59 15.86 -11.45
C ARG A 156 -8.85 15.25 -10.85
N ASP A 157 -9.83 14.95 -11.69
CA ASP A 157 -11.10 14.34 -11.29
C ASP A 157 -10.85 13.00 -10.55
N VAL A 158 -9.89 12.19 -11.00
CA VAL A 158 -9.47 10.96 -10.31
C VAL A 158 -8.78 11.26 -8.99
N LEU A 159 -7.85 12.21 -8.93
CA LEU A 159 -7.13 12.55 -7.69
C LEU A 159 -8.12 12.98 -6.59
N GLU A 160 -9.10 13.82 -6.93
CA GLU A 160 -10.14 14.30 -6.00
C GLU A 160 -11.14 13.19 -5.61
N CYS A 161 -11.29 12.13 -6.42
CA CYS A 161 -12.22 11.02 -6.15
C CYS A 161 -11.58 9.73 -5.61
N THR A 162 -10.25 9.65 -5.54
CA THR A 162 -9.53 8.47 -5.03
C THR A 162 -9.09 8.61 -3.58
N GLY A 163 -9.21 9.79 -2.97
CA GLY A 163 -8.59 10.09 -1.67
C GLY A 163 -7.09 10.34 -1.79
N GLN A 164 -6.62 10.75 -2.97
CA GLN A 164 -5.25 11.23 -3.17
C GLN A 164 -5.02 12.56 -2.43
N VAL A 165 -6.06 13.41 -2.40
CA VAL A 165 -6.12 14.61 -1.57
C VAL A 165 -6.47 14.18 -0.15
N HIS A 166 -5.58 14.49 0.80
CA HIS A 166 -5.78 14.17 2.20
C HIS A 166 -6.88 15.04 2.80
N GLU A 167 -7.85 14.38 3.42
CA GLU A 167 -8.84 15.02 4.28
C GLU A 167 -8.65 14.50 5.70
N HIS A 168 -8.51 15.43 6.64
CA HIS A 168 -8.34 15.06 8.04
C HIS A 168 -9.53 14.22 8.52
N SER A 169 -9.19 13.16 9.23
CA SER A 169 -10.14 12.19 9.76
C SER A 169 -9.63 11.65 11.08
N SER A 170 -10.47 10.90 11.80
CA SER A 170 -10.10 10.33 13.10
C SER A 170 -8.82 9.48 13.06
N THR A 171 -8.44 8.94 11.89
CA THR A 171 -7.18 8.21 11.73
C THR A 171 -5.94 9.09 11.85
N CYS A 172 -6.04 10.38 11.53
CA CYS A 172 -4.94 11.34 11.65
C CYS A 172 -4.52 11.49 13.11
N PHE A 173 -5.48 11.43 14.02
CA PHE A 173 -5.29 11.66 15.46
C PHE A 173 -5.27 10.36 16.26
N LYS A 174 -5.11 9.20 15.61
CA LYS A 174 -5.15 7.88 16.27
C LYS A 174 -4.14 7.74 17.40
N HIS A 175 -2.98 8.38 17.28
CA HIS A 175 -1.90 8.34 18.27
C HIS A 175 -1.92 9.53 19.23
N LEU A 176 -2.87 10.46 19.06
CA LEU A 176 -3.00 11.61 19.93
C LEU A 176 -3.60 11.16 21.28
N PRO A 177 -2.91 11.40 22.42
CA PRO A 177 -3.41 11.04 23.73
C PRO A 177 -4.79 11.65 24.00
N SER A 178 -5.69 10.91 24.65
CA SER A 178 -7.07 11.36 24.88
C SER A 178 -7.17 12.70 25.60
N MET A 179 -6.21 13.02 26.47
CA MET A 179 -6.14 14.30 27.19
C MET A 179 -5.81 15.49 26.27
N MET A 180 -5.23 15.25 25.09
CA MET A 180 -4.87 16.30 24.12
C MET A 180 -5.88 16.43 22.98
N GLN A 181 -6.83 15.50 22.84
CA GLN A 181 -7.79 15.54 21.73
C GLN A 181 -8.68 16.79 21.70
N SER A 182 -8.97 17.40 22.85
CA SER A 182 -9.73 18.65 22.93
C SER A 182 -8.92 19.90 22.58
N LEU A 183 -7.59 19.79 22.61
CA LEU A 183 -6.65 20.86 22.28
C LEU A 183 -5.98 20.63 20.92
N ARG A 184 -6.49 19.65 20.16
CA ARG A 184 -5.86 19.25 18.92
C ARG A 184 -5.87 20.38 17.91
N ASP A 185 -4.77 20.49 17.19
CA ASP A 185 -4.67 21.24 15.96
C ASP A 185 -4.68 20.23 14.80
N ASP A 186 -5.67 20.35 13.90
CA ASP A 186 -5.88 19.32 12.88
C ASP A 186 -4.67 19.15 11.95
N ASP A 187 -3.92 20.23 11.69
CA ASP A 187 -2.75 20.24 10.81
C ASP A 187 -1.48 19.84 11.57
N LEU A 188 -1.24 20.41 12.75
CA LEU A 188 -0.02 20.12 13.52
C LEU A 188 -0.04 18.71 14.15
N ASP A 189 -1.21 18.22 14.57
CA ASP A 189 -1.36 16.90 15.20
C ASP A 189 -1.70 15.79 14.18
N CYS A 190 -1.68 16.12 12.89
CA CYS A 190 -1.83 15.11 11.86
C CYS A 190 -0.64 14.15 11.89
N ARG A 191 -0.88 12.87 12.21
CA ARG A 191 0.20 11.85 12.23
C ARG A 191 0.92 11.67 10.89
N PHE A 192 0.33 12.14 9.80
CA PHE A 192 0.90 12.06 8.45
C PHE A 192 1.72 13.32 8.10
N SER A 193 1.77 14.30 9.00
CA SER A 193 2.45 15.59 8.82
C SER A 193 1.95 16.32 7.57
N LEU A 194 0.62 16.47 7.48
CA LEU A 194 -0.05 17.20 6.41
C LEU A 194 -0.79 18.40 7.00
N PRO A 195 -0.73 19.58 6.36
CA PRO A 195 -0.09 19.82 5.07
C PRO A 195 1.44 19.83 5.13
N ARG A 196 2.09 19.36 4.05
CA ARG A 196 3.51 19.62 3.81
C ARG A 196 3.75 21.08 3.44
N GLU A 197 4.97 21.53 3.63
CA GLU A 197 5.43 22.83 3.14
C GLU A 197 5.25 22.92 1.61
N GLU A 198 4.85 24.10 1.15
CA GLU A 198 4.78 24.41 -0.28
C GLU A 198 6.18 24.75 -0.78
N ILE A 199 6.68 23.94 -1.71
CA ILE A 199 8.02 24.02 -2.27
C ILE A 199 7.87 24.35 -3.76
N PRO A 200 8.28 25.56 -4.21
CA PRO A 200 8.01 25.99 -5.58
C PRO A 200 8.83 25.24 -6.64
N GLU A 201 10.03 24.79 -6.29
CA GLU A 201 10.96 24.07 -7.16
C GLU A 201 11.72 23.04 -6.33
N THR A 202 12.03 21.89 -6.93
CA THR A 202 12.81 20.83 -6.27
C THR A 202 14.23 21.31 -5.98
N TYR A 203 14.72 21.07 -4.76
CA TYR A 203 16.05 21.51 -4.34
C TYR A 203 16.74 20.51 -3.41
N LEU A 204 18.05 20.69 -3.22
CA LEU A 204 18.87 19.96 -2.25
C LEU A 204 19.25 20.91 -1.10
N ASP A 205 19.01 20.50 0.14
CA ASP A 205 19.42 21.28 1.31
C ASP A 205 20.91 21.10 1.67
N GLU A 206 21.39 21.85 2.66
CA GLU A 206 22.79 21.82 3.12
C GLU A 206 23.19 20.43 3.66
N ASP A 207 22.22 19.68 4.18
CA ASP A 207 22.40 18.32 4.69
C ASP A 207 22.31 17.26 3.57
N GLY A 208 22.10 17.66 2.31
CA GLY A 208 21.99 16.78 1.16
C GLY A 208 20.68 15.99 1.10
N HIS A 209 19.60 16.49 1.72
CA HIS A 209 18.25 15.95 1.52
C HIS A 209 17.57 16.65 0.34
N ILE A 210 16.86 15.84 -0.45
CA ILE A 210 16.10 16.32 -1.59
C ILE A 210 14.69 16.68 -1.13
N HIS A 211 14.28 17.91 -1.44
CA HIS A 211 12.96 18.45 -1.19
C HIS A 211 12.25 18.59 -2.53
N LEU A 212 11.20 17.79 -2.74
CA LEU A 212 10.44 17.78 -4.00
C LEU A 212 9.49 18.97 -4.09
N ARG A 213 9.32 19.48 -5.30
CA ARG A 213 8.32 20.48 -5.64
C ARG A 213 6.92 20.05 -5.20
N CYS A 214 6.24 20.94 -4.51
CA CYS A 214 4.94 20.72 -3.88
C CYS A 214 4.15 22.03 -3.87
N TYR A 215 3.07 22.12 -4.65
CA TYR A 215 2.17 23.29 -4.63
C TYR A 215 0.90 23.06 -3.80
N ASN A 216 0.72 21.84 -3.29
CA ASN A 216 -0.39 21.53 -2.41
C ASN A 216 0.05 20.50 -1.36
N GLY A 217 0.27 21.00 -0.14
CA GLY A 217 0.72 20.19 0.98
C GLY A 217 -0.19 19.02 1.37
N TYR A 218 -1.42 18.95 0.87
CA TYR A 218 -2.39 17.89 1.20
C TYR A 218 -2.41 16.72 0.20
N ILE A 219 -1.81 16.84 -0.98
CA ILE A 219 -1.88 15.80 -2.02
C ILE A 219 -0.78 14.78 -1.80
N ASN A 220 -1.08 13.50 -1.57
CA ASN A 220 -0.02 12.48 -1.46
C ASN A 220 0.78 12.38 -2.77
N GLY A 221 2.06 12.01 -2.68
CA GLY A 221 2.89 11.83 -3.86
C GLY A 221 2.29 10.79 -4.80
N TYR A 222 2.15 11.12 -6.08
CA TYR A 222 1.60 10.23 -7.09
C TYR A 222 2.42 10.26 -8.38
N ASN A 223 2.31 9.19 -9.16
CA ASN A 223 2.69 9.20 -10.56
C ASN A 223 1.42 9.31 -11.40
N ASP A 224 1.40 10.23 -12.35
CA ASP A 224 0.23 10.56 -13.16
C ASP A 224 -0.27 9.37 -13.98
N ILE A 225 0.63 8.67 -14.68
CA ILE A 225 0.32 7.48 -15.48
C ILE A 225 -0.21 6.34 -14.59
N CYS A 226 0.38 6.13 -13.41
CA CYS A 226 -0.11 5.14 -12.45
C CYS A 226 -1.55 5.42 -12.03
N VAL A 227 -1.83 6.65 -11.58
CA VAL A 227 -3.18 7.02 -11.12
C VAL A 227 -4.19 6.94 -12.26
N SER A 228 -3.83 7.40 -13.45
CA SER A 228 -4.72 7.32 -14.62
C SER A 228 -5.01 5.88 -15.06
N CYS A 229 -4.02 4.98 -14.98
CA CYS A 229 -4.19 3.57 -15.37
C CYS A 229 -4.90 2.74 -14.31
N LEU A 230 -4.51 2.91 -13.04
CA LEU A 230 -5.02 2.11 -11.92
C LEU A 230 -6.31 2.69 -11.32
N ARG A 231 -6.59 3.98 -11.57
CA ARG A 231 -7.77 4.73 -11.09
C ARG A 231 -7.95 4.60 -9.57
N CYS A 232 -6.86 4.52 -8.81
CA CYS A 232 -6.85 4.37 -7.36
C CYS A 232 -5.81 5.28 -6.71
N ASN A 233 -5.96 5.50 -5.40
CA ASN A 233 -4.99 6.23 -4.59
C ASN A 233 -3.63 5.49 -4.61
N MET A 234 -2.56 6.26 -4.58
CA MET A 234 -1.20 5.77 -4.36
C MET A 234 -0.39 6.73 -3.50
N ASP A 235 0.70 6.25 -2.92
CA ASP A 235 1.70 7.11 -2.24
C ASP A 235 3.08 6.67 -2.73
N ILE A 236 3.69 7.47 -3.61
CA ILE A 236 5.06 7.25 -4.11
C ILE A 236 6.03 8.22 -3.43
N LYS A 237 7.17 7.67 -3.02
CA LYS A 237 8.25 8.41 -2.38
C LYS A 237 9.58 7.96 -2.94
N TYR A 238 10.43 8.93 -3.26
CA TYR A 238 11.82 8.64 -3.62
C TYR A 238 12.64 8.34 -2.35
N VAL A 239 13.42 7.27 -2.40
CA VAL A 239 14.27 6.84 -1.28
C VAL A 239 15.70 7.32 -1.55
N GLY A 240 15.91 8.62 -1.34
CA GLY A 240 17.17 9.30 -1.66
C GLY A 240 18.17 9.42 -0.51
N SER A 241 17.80 9.06 0.72
CA SER A 241 18.70 9.16 1.90
C SER A 241 18.77 7.83 2.67
N GLY A 242 19.89 7.60 3.35
CA GLY A 242 20.06 6.39 4.19
C GLY A 242 19.00 6.29 5.30
N THR A 243 18.63 7.42 5.91
CA THR A 243 17.55 7.48 6.90
C THR A 243 16.19 7.12 6.29
N ALA A 244 15.88 7.66 5.11
CA ALA A 244 14.64 7.30 4.40
C ALA A 244 14.63 5.81 4.02
N ALA A 245 15.75 5.26 3.58
CA ALA A 245 15.87 3.84 3.27
C ALA A 245 15.59 2.96 4.50
N MET A 246 16.21 3.27 5.64
CA MET A 246 15.99 2.55 6.89
C MET A 246 14.54 2.64 7.37
N ALA A 247 13.95 3.85 7.35
CA ALA A 247 12.56 4.06 7.74
C ALA A 247 11.58 3.30 6.82
N MET A 248 11.87 3.25 5.52
CA MET A 248 11.03 2.50 4.58
C MET A 248 11.17 0.98 4.77
N VAL A 249 12.38 0.47 5.05
CA VAL A 249 12.58 -0.94 5.38
C VAL A 249 11.79 -1.31 6.64
N GLU A 250 11.83 -0.49 7.69
CA GLU A 250 11.02 -0.68 8.89
C GLU A 250 9.52 -0.67 8.55
N TYR A 251 9.07 0.33 7.78
CA TYR A 251 7.70 0.47 7.33
C TYR A 251 7.20 -0.81 6.63
N VAL A 252 7.89 -1.28 5.59
CA VAL A 252 7.50 -2.49 4.86
C VAL A 252 7.64 -3.76 5.71
N THR A 253 8.64 -3.84 6.57
CA THR A 253 8.75 -4.95 7.54
C THR A 253 7.52 -5.01 8.43
N ASN A 254 7.02 -3.86 8.89
CA ASN A 254 5.76 -3.80 9.63
C ASN A 254 4.57 -4.28 8.80
N TYR A 255 4.51 -4.03 7.49
CA TYR A 255 3.43 -4.56 6.62
C TYR A 255 3.53 -6.06 6.38
N ILE A 256 4.75 -6.57 6.16
CA ILE A 256 4.99 -8.02 6.10
C ILE A 256 4.56 -8.68 7.41
N ALA A 257 4.93 -8.06 8.54
CA ALA A 257 4.58 -8.54 9.87
C ALA A 257 3.13 -8.27 10.27
N LYS A 258 2.39 -7.39 9.60
CA LYS A 258 1.02 -7.02 9.97
C LYS A 258 0.02 -8.17 9.92
N MET A 259 0.35 -9.20 9.14
CA MET A 259 -0.42 -10.44 9.09
C MET A 259 -0.12 -11.40 10.26
N SER A 260 0.89 -11.11 11.08
CA SER A 260 1.19 -11.86 12.31
C SER A 260 0.21 -11.49 13.41
N LEU A 261 -0.09 -12.46 14.27
CA LEU A 261 -0.96 -12.24 15.43
C LEU A 261 -0.21 -11.40 16.46
N ASP A 262 -0.93 -10.46 17.09
CA ASP A 262 -0.35 -9.66 18.16
C ASP A 262 0.06 -10.57 19.32
N SER A 263 1.20 -10.26 19.95
CA SER A 263 1.76 -11.07 21.03
C SER A 263 0.76 -11.25 22.18
N THR A 264 -0.06 -10.23 22.48
CA THR A 264 -1.06 -10.30 23.54
C THR A 264 -2.14 -11.35 23.25
N THR A 265 -2.61 -11.46 22.00
CA THR A 265 -3.51 -12.50 21.54
C THR A 265 -2.85 -13.86 21.59
N VAL A 266 -1.58 -13.95 21.19
CA VAL A 266 -0.81 -15.20 21.24
C VAL A 266 -0.68 -15.70 22.67
N PHE A 267 -0.25 -14.83 23.59
CA PHE A 267 -0.12 -15.16 25.01
C PHE A 267 -1.47 -15.46 25.65
N ALA A 268 -2.52 -14.73 25.30
CA ALA A 268 -3.86 -15.00 25.83
C ALA A 268 -4.38 -16.38 25.40
N ALA A 269 -4.19 -16.77 24.12
CA ALA A 269 -4.56 -18.08 23.62
C ALA A 269 -3.75 -19.20 24.30
N LEU A 270 -2.44 -18.99 24.46
CA LEU A 270 -1.56 -19.93 25.17
C LEU A 270 -1.96 -20.09 26.64
N CYS A 271 -2.13 -18.99 27.37
CA CYS A 271 -2.57 -19.01 28.77
C CYS A 271 -3.92 -19.69 28.95
N ALA A 272 -4.88 -19.43 28.06
CA ALA A 272 -6.17 -20.10 28.07
C ALA A 272 -6.05 -21.61 27.82
N ALA A 273 -5.21 -22.02 26.86
CA ALA A 273 -4.93 -23.42 26.57
C ALA A 273 -4.30 -24.13 27.78
N ILE A 274 -3.27 -23.54 28.39
CA ILE A 274 -2.60 -24.07 29.58
C ILE A 274 -3.59 -24.23 30.73
N LYS A 275 -4.36 -23.18 31.08
CA LYS A 275 -5.37 -23.24 32.15
C LYS A 275 -6.45 -24.29 31.89
N SER A 276 -6.89 -24.41 30.64
CA SER A 276 -7.92 -25.38 30.25
C SER A 276 -7.41 -26.83 30.37
N VAL A 277 -6.16 -27.10 30.00
CA VAL A 277 -5.57 -28.44 30.12
C VAL A 277 -5.18 -28.76 31.56
N ALA A 278 -4.71 -27.77 32.34
CA ALA A 278 -4.38 -27.97 33.75
C ALA A 278 -5.62 -28.29 34.61
N SER A 279 -6.78 -27.71 34.30
CA SER A 279 -8.03 -27.99 35.03
C SER A 279 -8.67 -29.34 34.68
N LYS A 280 -8.37 -29.89 33.50
CA LYS A 280 -8.84 -31.22 33.05
C LYS A 280 -7.73 -31.92 32.26
N PRO A 281 -6.71 -32.45 32.95
CA PRO A 281 -5.61 -33.13 32.27
C PRO A 281 -6.09 -34.44 31.63
N PRO A 282 -5.54 -34.83 30.47
CA PRO A 282 -5.83 -36.15 29.89
C PRO A 282 -5.26 -37.24 30.80
N ILE A 283 -6.07 -38.26 31.06
CA ILE A 283 -5.71 -39.41 31.89
C ILE A 283 -5.46 -40.60 30.97
N ASN A 284 -4.36 -41.31 31.20
CA ASN A 284 -4.06 -42.55 30.53
C ASN A 284 -5.03 -43.65 31.05
N PRO A 285 -5.85 -44.27 30.17
CA PRO A 285 -6.88 -45.20 30.59
C PRO A 285 -6.34 -46.53 31.19
N ILE A 286 -5.04 -46.81 31.03
CA ILE A 286 -4.40 -48.03 31.53
C ILE A 286 -3.73 -47.76 32.88
N THR A 287 -3.03 -46.63 33.02
CA THR A 287 -2.23 -46.32 34.22
C THR A 287 -2.93 -45.40 35.21
N ASP A 288 -4.09 -44.85 34.85
CA ASP A 288 -4.86 -43.85 35.61
C ASP A 288 -4.03 -42.62 36.04
N SER A 289 -2.92 -42.38 35.33
CA SER A 289 -2.01 -41.27 35.53
C SER A 289 -2.20 -40.23 34.44
N ILE A 290 -1.75 -38.99 34.69
CA ILE A 290 -1.74 -37.95 33.65
C ILE A 290 -0.89 -38.41 32.47
N ASP A 291 -1.47 -38.39 31.27
CA ASP A 291 -0.74 -38.61 30.02
C ASP A 291 -0.05 -37.31 29.61
N THR A 292 1.23 -37.18 29.97
CA THR A 292 2.03 -35.98 29.67
C THR A 292 2.24 -35.74 28.18
N GLY A 293 2.27 -36.82 27.37
CA GLY A 293 2.38 -36.74 25.93
C GLY A 293 1.12 -36.14 25.30
N GLU A 294 -0.05 -36.65 25.68
CA GLU A 294 -1.34 -36.13 25.24
C GLU A 294 -1.60 -34.72 25.79
N GLN A 295 -1.16 -34.45 27.02
CA GLN A 295 -1.25 -33.13 27.63
C GLN A 295 -0.53 -32.07 26.79
N SER A 296 0.69 -32.38 26.33
CA SER A 296 1.49 -31.49 25.48
C SER A 296 0.83 -31.22 24.13
N LYS A 297 0.30 -32.27 23.48
CA LYS A 297 -0.45 -32.15 22.22
C LYS A 297 -1.72 -31.31 22.39
N LEU A 298 -2.48 -31.52 23.46
CA LEU A 298 -3.71 -30.77 23.73
C LEU A 298 -3.44 -29.30 24.00
N VAL A 299 -2.35 -28.94 24.68
CA VAL A 299 -1.95 -27.54 24.86
C VAL A 299 -1.67 -26.89 23.50
N LEU A 300 -0.89 -27.54 22.65
CA LEU A 300 -0.58 -27.03 21.30
C LEU A 300 -1.85 -26.89 20.46
N LEU A 301 -2.70 -27.90 20.43
CA LEU A 301 -3.94 -27.92 19.64
C LEU A 301 -4.92 -26.84 20.10
N LYS A 302 -5.14 -26.69 21.41
CA LYS A 302 -6.00 -25.63 21.96
C LYS A 302 -5.42 -24.24 21.71
N CYS A 303 -4.10 -24.09 21.81
CA CYS A 303 -3.42 -22.85 21.48
C CYS A 303 -3.65 -22.51 19.99
N CYS A 304 -3.32 -23.42 19.07
CA CYS A 304 -3.55 -23.24 17.63
C CYS A 304 -5.00 -22.89 17.32
N ASN A 305 -5.97 -23.59 17.91
CA ASN A 305 -7.40 -23.29 17.70
C ASN A 305 -7.78 -21.91 18.22
N GLY A 306 -7.25 -21.50 19.39
CA GLY A 306 -7.47 -20.17 19.95
C GLY A 306 -6.84 -19.06 19.10
N LEU A 307 -5.69 -19.31 18.48
CA LEU A 307 -5.03 -18.40 17.55
C LEU A 307 -5.81 -18.27 16.24
N ILE A 308 -6.20 -19.40 15.65
CA ILE A 308 -6.95 -19.45 14.39
C ILE A 308 -8.32 -18.80 14.55
N GLY A 309 -9.04 -19.11 15.64
CA GLY A 309 -10.38 -18.57 15.90
C GLY A 309 -10.41 -17.06 16.16
N LYS A 310 -9.26 -16.45 16.48
CA LYS A 310 -9.12 -14.99 16.64
C LYS A 310 -8.62 -14.28 15.39
N ARG A 311 -8.31 -15.01 14.31
CA ARG A 311 -7.81 -14.45 13.07
C ARG A 311 -8.96 -14.23 12.10
N GLU A 312 -9.31 -12.97 11.87
CA GLU A 312 -10.19 -12.59 10.78
C GLU A 312 -9.38 -12.44 9.48
N LEU A 313 -9.88 -13.02 8.39
CA LEU A 313 -9.29 -12.91 7.06
C LEU A 313 -10.33 -12.30 6.11
N ALA A 314 -9.90 -11.37 5.28
CA ALA A 314 -10.77 -10.82 4.25
C ALA A 314 -11.09 -11.89 3.19
N GLY A 315 -12.32 -11.90 2.69
CA GLY A 315 -12.75 -12.84 1.64
C GLY A 315 -11.77 -12.92 0.46
N PRO A 316 -11.32 -11.79 -0.13
CA PRO A 316 -10.33 -11.81 -1.21
C PRO A 316 -8.95 -12.36 -0.83
N GLN A 317 -8.53 -12.30 0.45
CA GLN A 317 -7.29 -12.98 0.88
C GLN A 317 -7.44 -14.49 0.83
N VAL A 318 -8.58 -14.99 1.32
CA VAL A 318 -8.91 -16.42 1.22
C VAL A 318 -9.04 -16.83 -0.25
N GLY A 319 -9.72 -16.02 -1.05
CA GLY A 319 -9.84 -16.22 -2.51
C GLY A 319 -8.48 -16.26 -3.21
N SER A 320 -7.54 -15.40 -2.82
CA SER A 320 -6.16 -15.39 -3.33
C SER A 320 -5.45 -16.70 -3.01
N ALA A 321 -5.49 -17.13 -1.75
CA ALA A 321 -4.88 -18.39 -1.32
C ALA A 321 -5.46 -19.60 -2.05
N LEU A 322 -6.78 -19.66 -2.22
CA LEU A 322 -7.46 -20.74 -2.95
C LEU A 322 -7.12 -20.74 -4.45
N CYS A 323 -6.86 -19.57 -5.04
CA CYS A 323 -6.46 -19.44 -6.43
C CYS A 323 -4.94 -19.53 -6.64
N SER A 324 -4.16 -19.79 -5.59
CA SER A 324 -2.69 -19.75 -5.63
C SER A 324 -2.11 -18.40 -6.09
N ILE A 325 -2.84 -17.31 -5.85
CA ILE A 325 -2.36 -15.94 -6.07
C ILE A 325 -1.42 -15.61 -4.91
N PRO A 326 -0.18 -15.17 -5.19
CA PRO A 326 0.81 -14.98 -4.14
C PRO A 326 0.46 -13.77 -3.27
N ASN A 327 0.86 -13.82 -2.01
CA ASN A 327 0.76 -12.70 -1.07
C ASN A 327 1.91 -11.69 -1.19
N ARG A 328 2.80 -11.90 -2.18
CA ARG A 328 3.88 -11.00 -2.54
C ARG A 328 4.17 -11.09 -4.04
N PHE A 329 4.59 -10.00 -4.64
CA PHE A 329 4.97 -9.92 -6.05
C PHE A 329 6.42 -9.48 -6.16
N THR A 330 7.25 -10.22 -6.88
CA THR A 330 8.68 -9.93 -7.01
C THR A 330 9.23 -10.63 -8.24
N ASN A 331 10.30 -10.08 -8.80
CA ASN A 331 11.10 -10.72 -9.85
C ASN A 331 12.36 -11.41 -9.30
N HIS A 332 12.57 -11.44 -7.97
CA HIS A 332 13.70 -12.12 -7.32
C HIS A 332 13.29 -13.36 -6.54
N GLN A 333 14.26 -14.27 -6.37
CA GLN A 333 14.20 -15.36 -5.41
C GLN A 333 15.00 -14.99 -4.17
N PHE A 334 14.46 -15.29 -2.99
CA PHE A 334 15.07 -14.98 -1.72
C PHE A 334 15.50 -16.26 -1.00
N ASP A 335 16.70 -16.27 -0.47
CA ASP A 335 17.18 -17.33 0.40
C ASP A 335 16.57 -17.23 1.80
N ARG A 336 16.38 -18.38 2.45
CA ARG A 336 15.86 -18.43 3.81
C ARG A 336 17.00 -18.26 4.80
N LEU A 337 17.01 -17.13 5.49
CA LEU A 337 17.87 -16.90 6.66
C LEU A 337 17.15 -17.34 7.94
N TYR A 338 17.75 -18.29 8.66
CA TYR A 338 17.27 -18.72 9.96
C TYR A 338 17.84 -17.81 11.05
N TRP A 339 17.00 -16.93 11.61
CA TRP A 339 17.38 -16.00 12.67
C TRP A 339 18.10 -16.67 13.85
N SER A 340 17.64 -17.87 14.24
CA SER A 340 18.25 -18.67 15.32
C SER A 340 19.69 -19.13 15.04
N GLY A 341 20.12 -19.18 13.78
CA GLY A 341 21.49 -19.47 13.39
C GLY A 341 22.40 -18.23 13.46
N ILE A 342 21.84 -17.04 13.27
CA ILE A 342 22.57 -15.76 13.30
C ILE A 342 22.86 -15.33 14.75
N LEU A 343 21.92 -15.60 15.67
CA LEU A 343 22.08 -15.31 17.10
C LEU A 343 23.11 -16.20 17.83
N ARG A 344 23.74 -17.16 17.15
CA ARG A 344 24.74 -18.07 17.75
C ARG A 344 26.18 -17.53 17.67
N PHE A 345 26.35 -16.27 17.28
CA PHE A 345 27.63 -15.57 17.25
C PHE A 345 27.65 -14.41 18.23
#